data_AF-A0A433ERJ6-F1
#
_entry.id   AF-A0A433ERJ6-F1
#
_cell.length_a   1.000
_cell.length_b   1.000
_cell.length_c   1.000
_cell.angle_alpha   90.00
_cell.angle_beta   90.00
_cell.angle_gamma   90.00
#
_symmetry.space_group_name_H-M   'P 1'
#
loop_
_entity.id
_entity.type
_entity.pdbx_description
1 polymer ?
#
loop_
_entity_poly.entity_id
_entity_poly.type
_entity_poly.pdbx_seq_one_letter_code
_entity_poly.pdbx_strand_id
1 'polypeptide(L)'
;MAITKPTPLFPTYTELAELSLSDYPQLSSFLDKQPIWMRQHWDWAKEYLLYIGRNKSQHTYVRFRNDIEKFLLWVFMVDKQPVDDLRKADILRYIDFCVAPPVKWISTQLHDRFSLNNGYFASNLKWTPFRQTPPKYDKERVLDPKKYQPSLQTLESTFVALSSFYRHLIDEEICFGNPIPLAKRDCKYMIKDSQVKTISRLTEQQWQYLLDTAVEMADNDPLVERNLFVIATMKTLFLRLSELSERQDWTPLMSHFWTDEDNNWWFKAYGKGKKIRDITVPPGYLTFLKRYREWRGLSPLPSKGEQTVLVEKIRGRGGLTSRQISRLVQHVFDEAFDKMKSEHGVEAAQKLNEATTHYLRHTGASMEIERDRPLKDLSEDLGHSSSATTDTVYVQVERKRRASSGKDRKVE
;
A
#
# COMPACT_ATOMS: atom_id res chain seq x y z
N MET A 1 -11.33 1.89 36.05
CA MET A 1 -12.22 2.90 35.43
C MET A 1 -12.62 2.42 34.04
N ALA A 2 -13.89 2.53 33.66
CA ALA A 2 -14.33 2.17 32.32
C ALA A 2 -13.68 3.13 31.30
N ILE A 3 -12.85 2.62 30.39
CA ILE A 3 -12.21 3.44 29.36
C ILE A 3 -13.32 4.03 28.47
N THR A 4 -13.35 5.36 28.40
CA THR A 4 -14.31 6.13 27.60
C THR A 4 -14.00 5.99 26.11
N LYS A 5 -15.00 6.30 25.28
CA LYS A 5 -14.83 6.29 23.82
C LYS A 5 -13.82 7.38 23.42
N PRO A 6 -12.87 7.10 22.51
CA PRO A 6 -11.87 8.08 22.11
C PRO A 6 -12.48 9.18 21.24
N THR A 7 -11.93 10.39 21.37
CA THR A 7 -12.28 11.56 20.55
C THR A 7 -11.23 11.72 19.43
N PRO A 8 -11.62 11.96 18.18
CA PRO A 8 -10.66 12.25 17.11
C PRO A 8 -9.88 13.54 17.40
N LEU A 9 -8.60 13.57 17.04
CA LEU A 9 -7.68 14.67 17.34
C LEU A 9 -7.19 15.41 16.10
N PHE A 10 -7.04 14.72 14.96
CA PHE A 10 -6.39 15.32 13.78
C PHE A 10 -7.20 15.10 12.48
N PRO A 11 -7.61 16.16 11.76
CA PRO A 11 -8.34 16.04 10.51
C PRO A 11 -7.41 15.62 9.34
N THR A 12 -7.88 15.72 8.09
CA THR A 12 -7.02 15.46 6.90
C THR A 12 -5.89 16.48 6.80
N TYR A 13 -4.88 16.24 5.95
CA TYR A 13 -3.76 17.18 5.81
C TYR A 13 -4.23 18.58 5.38
N THR A 14 -5.11 18.65 4.38
CA THR A 14 -5.68 19.91 3.89
C THR A 14 -6.40 20.66 5.00
N GLU A 15 -7.28 19.96 5.73
CA GLU A 15 -8.00 20.55 6.87
C GLU A 15 -7.06 20.92 8.03
N LEU A 16 -6.00 20.15 8.28
CA LEU A 16 -5.03 20.42 9.35
C LEU A 16 -4.18 21.67 9.04
N ALA A 17 -3.84 21.88 7.77
CA ALA A 17 -3.07 23.04 7.32
C ALA A 17 -3.80 24.36 7.50
N GLU A 18 -5.14 24.33 7.44
CA GLU A 18 -6.03 25.48 7.57
C GLU A 18 -6.79 25.48 8.90
N LEU A 19 -6.43 24.57 9.82
CA LEU A 19 -7.21 24.34 11.04
C LEU A 19 -7.23 25.57 11.95
N SER A 20 -8.43 26.09 12.19
CA SER A 20 -8.76 26.91 13.35
C SER A 20 -9.56 26.08 14.36
N LEU A 21 -9.18 26.09 15.64
CA LEU A 21 -9.90 25.34 16.68
C LEU A 21 -11.32 25.86 16.92
N SER A 22 -11.61 27.12 16.54
CA SER A 22 -12.98 27.66 16.52
C SER A 22 -13.92 26.83 15.67
N ASP A 23 -13.41 26.21 14.61
CA ASP A 23 -14.19 25.45 13.65
C ASP A 23 -14.42 24.01 14.14
N TYR A 24 -13.73 23.60 15.20
CA TYR A 24 -13.79 22.28 15.82
C TYR A 24 -14.16 22.39 17.32
N PRO A 25 -15.37 22.88 17.66
CA PRO A 25 -15.74 23.22 19.04
C PRO A 25 -15.65 22.03 20.01
N GLN A 26 -15.93 20.81 19.53
CA GLN A 26 -15.83 19.60 20.36
C GLN A 26 -14.37 19.21 20.65
N LEU A 27 -13.47 19.39 19.67
CA LEU A 27 -12.04 19.16 19.87
C LEU A 27 -11.45 20.23 20.79
N SER A 28 -11.80 21.50 20.57
CA SER A 28 -11.37 22.60 21.46
C SER A 28 -11.81 22.32 22.89
N SER A 29 -13.11 22.04 23.11
CA SER A 29 -13.63 21.73 24.45
C SER A 29 -12.97 20.51 25.08
N PHE A 30 -12.61 19.49 24.29
CA PHE A 30 -11.87 18.34 24.80
C PHE A 30 -10.49 18.76 25.31
N LEU A 31 -9.72 19.50 24.51
CA LEU A 31 -8.37 19.95 24.83
C LEU A 31 -8.36 20.94 26.01
N ASP A 32 -9.30 21.87 26.06
CA ASP A 32 -9.38 22.93 27.08
C ASP A 32 -9.74 22.36 28.47
N LYS A 33 -10.37 21.18 28.52
CA LYS A 33 -10.67 20.45 29.77
C LYS A 33 -9.51 19.60 30.29
N GLN A 34 -8.45 19.43 29.51
CA GLN A 34 -7.29 18.64 29.90
C GLN A 34 -6.22 19.49 30.59
N PRO A 35 -5.28 18.86 31.33
CA PRO A 35 -4.09 19.54 31.80
C PRO A 35 -3.31 20.22 30.66
N ILE A 36 -2.64 21.33 30.97
CA ILE A 36 -1.90 22.17 30.01
C ILE A 36 -0.91 21.35 29.16
N TRP A 37 -0.22 20.38 29.76
CA TRP A 37 0.73 19.52 29.06
C TRP A 37 0.08 18.77 27.89
N MET A 38 -1.16 18.27 28.02
CA MET A 38 -1.84 17.56 26.92
C MET A 38 -2.08 18.45 25.71
N ARG A 39 -2.41 19.73 25.94
CA ARG A 39 -2.56 20.71 24.84
C ARG A 39 -1.22 20.91 24.13
N GLN A 40 -0.15 21.08 24.90
CA GLN A 40 1.21 21.22 24.37
C GLN A 40 1.62 19.99 23.52
N HIS A 41 1.34 18.76 23.95
CA HIS A 41 1.64 17.57 23.13
C HIS A 41 0.77 17.46 21.88
N TRP A 42 -0.48 17.92 21.94
CA TRP A 42 -1.31 18.00 20.74
C TRP A 42 -0.72 18.98 19.73
N ASP A 43 -0.21 20.12 20.18
CA ASP A 43 0.49 21.09 19.33
C ASP A 43 1.76 20.49 18.71
N TRP A 44 2.60 19.80 19.49
CA TRP A 44 3.78 19.09 18.97
C TRP A 44 3.44 18.06 17.88
N ALA A 45 2.38 17.29 18.09
CA ALA A 45 1.93 16.33 17.08
C ALA A 45 1.30 17.01 15.87
N LYS A 46 0.60 18.13 16.03
CA LYS A 46 0.08 18.94 14.92
C LYS A 46 1.24 19.42 14.05
N GLU A 47 2.27 20.00 14.64
CA GLU A 47 3.46 20.49 13.93
C GLU A 47 4.17 19.35 13.18
N TYR A 48 4.37 18.22 13.84
CA TYR A 48 4.91 17.02 13.21
C TYR A 48 4.08 16.55 12.01
N LEU A 49 2.77 16.48 12.15
CA LEU A 49 1.88 16.03 11.08
C LEU A 49 1.85 17.03 9.91
N LEU A 50 1.94 18.33 10.18
CA LEU A 50 2.13 19.35 9.15
C LEU A 50 3.46 19.16 8.42
N TYR A 51 4.55 18.89 9.14
CA TYR A 51 5.85 18.57 8.56
C TYR A 51 5.77 17.34 7.64
N ILE A 52 5.13 16.24 8.10
CA ILE A 52 4.95 15.03 7.29
C ILE A 52 4.09 15.32 6.06
N GLY A 53 3.00 16.06 6.20
CA GLY A 53 2.09 16.37 5.11
C GLY A 53 2.73 17.24 4.02
N ARG A 54 3.59 18.19 4.42
CA ARG A 54 4.36 19.04 3.49
C ARG A 54 5.43 18.25 2.73
N ASN A 55 6.09 17.30 3.39
CA ASN A 55 7.31 16.67 2.87
C ASN A 55 7.13 15.26 2.32
N LYS A 56 5.98 14.61 2.54
CA LYS A 56 5.72 13.21 2.17
C LYS A 56 4.42 13.08 1.41
N SER A 57 4.20 11.89 0.82
CA SER A 57 2.95 11.61 0.11
C SER A 57 1.75 11.57 1.05
N GLN A 58 0.56 11.84 0.50
CA GLN A 58 -0.71 11.76 1.24
C GLN A 58 -0.91 10.40 1.94
N HIS A 59 -0.52 9.30 1.31
CA HIS A 59 -0.58 7.96 1.92
C HIS A 59 0.33 7.85 3.16
N THR A 60 1.51 8.47 3.11
CA THR A 60 2.44 8.50 4.26
C THR A 60 1.83 9.32 5.38
N TYR A 61 1.29 10.51 5.08
CA TYR A 61 0.59 11.33 6.05
C TYR A 61 -0.54 10.58 6.75
N VAL A 62 -1.43 9.92 5.99
CA VAL A 62 -2.56 9.17 6.57
C VAL A 62 -2.08 8.08 7.51
N ARG A 63 -1.02 7.35 7.13
CA ARG A 63 -0.44 6.30 7.99
C ARG A 63 0.10 6.89 9.29
N PHE A 64 0.93 7.92 9.18
CA PHE A 64 1.56 8.56 10.34
C PHE A 64 0.52 9.20 11.25
N ARG A 65 -0.45 9.95 10.71
CA ARG A 65 -1.59 10.48 11.47
C ARG A 65 -2.30 9.39 12.27
N ASN A 66 -2.62 8.26 11.64
CA ASN A 66 -3.31 7.15 12.34
C ASN A 66 -2.49 6.61 13.52
N ASP A 67 -1.18 6.45 13.36
CA ASP A 67 -0.32 5.90 14.42
C ASP A 67 -0.01 6.91 15.53
N ILE A 68 0.22 8.18 15.19
CA ILE A 68 0.45 9.26 16.17
C ILE A 68 -0.81 9.56 16.97
N GLU A 69 -1.97 9.57 16.33
CA GLU A 69 -3.23 9.82 17.02
C GLU A 69 -3.60 8.69 17.97
N LYS A 70 -3.41 7.42 17.58
CA LYS A 70 -3.56 6.28 18.50
C LYS A 70 -2.68 6.43 19.75
N PHE A 71 -1.43 6.83 19.53
CA PHE A 71 -0.46 7.01 20.60
C PHE A 71 -0.86 8.15 21.53
N LEU A 72 -1.17 9.33 21.00
CA LEU A 72 -1.64 10.44 21.83
C LEU A 72 -2.94 10.13 22.57
N LEU A 73 -3.88 9.42 21.95
CA LEU A 73 -5.08 8.99 22.64
C LEU A 73 -4.77 8.06 23.81
N TRP A 74 -3.86 7.11 23.63
CA TRP A 74 -3.40 6.25 24.73
C TRP A 74 -2.70 7.07 25.83
N VAL A 75 -1.82 8.00 25.44
CA VAL A 75 -1.13 8.89 26.39
C VAL A 75 -2.13 9.73 27.18
N PHE A 76 -3.11 10.36 26.53
CA PHE A 76 -4.06 11.25 27.20
C PHE A 76 -5.09 10.51 28.05
N MET A 77 -5.58 9.36 27.58
CA MET A 77 -6.74 8.69 28.19
C MET A 77 -6.37 7.52 29.10
N VAL A 78 -5.20 6.90 28.89
CA VAL A 78 -4.80 5.66 29.57
C VAL A 78 -3.58 5.89 30.45
N ASP A 79 -2.45 6.27 29.85
CA ASP A 79 -1.15 6.34 30.57
C ASP A 79 -1.02 7.61 31.43
N LYS A 80 -1.53 8.74 30.94
CA LYS A 80 -1.58 10.04 31.61
C LYS A 80 -0.21 10.58 32.03
N GLN A 81 0.82 10.31 31.24
CA GLN A 81 2.17 10.84 31.40
C GLN A 81 2.59 11.68 30.18
N PRO A 82 3.40 12.73 30.36
CA PRO A 82 3.95 13.50 29.24
C PRO A 82 4.75 12.64 28.27
N VAL A 83 4.64 12.92 26.96
CA VAL A 83 5.31 12.14 25.90
C VAL A 83 6.84 12.13 26.04
N ASP A 84 7.41 13.23 26.50
CA ASP A 84 8.84 13.48 26.74
C ASP A 84 9.37 12.75 28.00
N ASP A 85 8.48 12.34 28.91
CA ASP A 85 8.83 11.52 30.07
C ASP A 85 8.81 10.01 29.78
N LEU A 86 8.17 9.59 28.68
CA LEU A 86 8.05 8.17 28.36
C LEU A 86 9.42 7.54 28.06
N ARG A 87 9.59 6.31 28.53
CA ARG A 87 10.78 5.48 28.35
C ARG A 87 10.40 4.17 27.68
N LYS A 88 11.41 3.33 27.46
CA LYS A 88 11.26 2.01 26.81
C LYS A 88 10.08 1.20 27.35
N ALA A 89 9.93 1.14 28.67
CA ALA A 89 8.90 0.34 29.33
C ALA A 89 7.49 0.83 28.97
N ASP A 90 7.28 2.13 28.89
CA ASP A 90 5.99 2.75 28.61
C ASP A 90 5.60 2.54 27.13
N ILE A 91 6.58 2.62 26.23
CA ILE A 91 6.37 2.26 24.82
C ILE A 91 5.97 0.78 24.68
N LEU A 92 6.57 -0.13 25.45
CA LEU A 92 6.16 -1.54 25.45
C LEU A 92 4.73 -1.71 25.97
N ARG A 93 4.30 -0.96 27.01
CA ARG A 93 2.89 -0.94 27.46
C ARG A 93 1.95 -0.43 26.38
N TYR A 94 2.35 0.60 25.62
CA TYR A 94 1.57 1.08 24.48
C TYR A 94 1.42 0.02 23.39
N ILE A 95 2.47 -0.75 23.12
CA ILE A 95 2.40 -1.84 22.14
C ILE A 95 1.49 -2.97 22.64
N ASP A 96 1.55 -3.33 23.93
CA ASP A 96 0.59 -4.26 24.54
C ASP A 96 -0.86 -3.76 24.38
N PHE A 97 -1.10 -2.46 24.59
CA PHE A 97 -2.39 -1.84 24.32
C PHE A 97 -2.81 -1.89 22.85
N CYS A 98 -1.87 -1.73 21.91
CA CYS A 98 -2.16 -1.86 20.48
C CYS A 98 -2.49 -3.29 20.05
N VAL A 99 -2.03 -4.30 20.79
CA VAL A 99 -2.35 -5.71 20.55
C VAL A 99 -3.73 -6.06 21.11
N ALA A 100 -4.06 -5.55 22.30
CA ALA A 100 -5.33 -5.79 22.98
C ALA A 100 -6.05 -4.49 23.39
N PRO A 101 -6.50 -3.65 22.43
CA PRO A 101 -7.19 -2.42 22.75
C PRO A 101 -8.61 -2.70 23.27
N PRO A 102 -9.22 -1.79 24.04
CA PRO A 102 -10.60 -1.91 24.47
C PRO A 102 -11.55 -2.03 23.27
N VAL A 103 -12.58 -2.87 23.37
CA VAL A 103 -13.58 -3.07 22.29
C VAL A 103 -14.20 -1.76 21.80
N LYS A 104 -14.38 -0.77 22.69
CA LYS A 104 -14.92 0.56 22.35
C LYS A 104 -14.01 1.39 21.42
N TRP A 105 -12.76 0.98 21.24
CA TRP A 105 -11.76 1.62 20.39
C TRP A 105 -11.58 0.90 19.05
N ILE A 106 -12.38 -0.13 18.78
CA ILE A 106 -12.29 -0.95 17.58
C ILE A 106 -13.56 -0.75 16.74
N SER A 107 -13.39 -0.48 15.45
CA SER A 107 -14.48 -0.47 14.46
C SER A 107 -14.25 -1.55 13.41
N THR A 108 -15.36 -2.04 12.85
CA THR A 108 -15.36 -2.92 11.67
C THR A 108 -15.60 -2.13 10.38
N GLN A 109 -15.95 -0.85 10.50
CA GLN A 109 -16.29 0.04 9.40
C GLN A 109 -15.34 1.24 9.34
N LEU A 110 -15.23 1.81 8.15
CA LEU A 110 -14.53 3.07 7.92
C LEU A 110 -15.47 4.23 8.27
N HIS A 111 -15.01 5.10 9.16
CA HIS A 111 -15.67 6.34 9.50
C HIS A 111 -14.66 7.48 9.39
N ASP A 112 -15.10 8.63 8.90
CA ASP A 112 -14.30 9.85 8.94
C ASP A 112 -14.20 10.36 10.38
N ARG A 113 -13.13 11.07 10.70
CA ARG A 113 -12.89 11.62 12.04
C ARG A 113 -13.83 12.77 12.35
N PHE A 114 -13.98 13.66 11.39
CA PHE A 114 -14.79 14.85 11.50
C PHE A 114 -15.79 14.89 10.36
N SER A 115 -16.95 15.48 10.61
CA SER A 115 -17.99 15.72 9.62
C SER A 115 -18.45 17.18 9.71
N LEU A 116 -18.53 17.86 8.57
CA LEU A 116 -18.99 19.24 8.50
C LEU A 116 -20.51 19.30 8.74
N ASN A 117 -20.92 19.96 9.82
CA ASN A 117 -22.31 20.15 10.24
C ASN A 117 -22.53 21.62 10.61
N ASN A 118 -23.47 22.30 9.95
CA ASN A 118 -23.84 23.70 10.24
C ASN A 118 -22.66 24.68 10.25
N GLY A 119 -21.68 24.50 9.33
CA GLY A 119 -20.49 25.36 9.24
C GLY A 119 -19.35 25.01 10.20
N TYR A 120 -19.54 24.02 11.08
CA TYR A 120 -18.52 23.55 12.03
C TYR A 120 -18.20 22.07 11.81
N PHE A 121 -16.99 21.66 12.15
CA PHE A 121 -16.57 20.27 12.12
C PHE A 121 -16.94 19.56 13.43
N ALA A 122 -17.90 18.65 13.36
CA ALA A 122 -18.28 17.78 14.48
C ALA A 122 -17.41 16.52 14.51
N SER A 123 -17.03 16.07 15.70
CA SER A 123 -16.36 14.79 15.93
C SER A 123 -17.32 13.64 15.62
N ASN A 124 -16.87 12.69 14.81
CA ASN A 124 -17.67 11.55 14.45
C ASN A 124 -17.73 10.53 15.60
N LEU A 125 -18.89 10.44 16.24
CA LEU A 125 -19.13 9.50 17.33
C LEU A 125 -19.00 8.03 16.94
N LYS A 126 -18.99 7.66 15.65
CA LYS A 126 -18.79 6.29 15.20
C LYS A 126 -17.31 5.95 14.95
N TRP A 127 -16.45 6.96 14.83
CA TRP A 127 -15.02 6.76 14.59
C TRP A 127 -14.33 6.10 15.79
N THR A 128 -13.36 5.24 15.49
CA THR A 128 -12.45 4.65 16.46
C THR A 128 -11.05 4.48 15.86
N PRO A 129 -9.99 4.49 16.69
CA PRO A 129 -8.61 4.49 16.19
C PRO A 129 -8.12 3.12 15.71
N PHE A 130 -8.65 2.02 16.24
CA PHE A 130 -8.38 0.68 15.75
C PHE A 130 -9.48 0.23 14.79
N ARG A 131 -9.08 -0.50 13.75
CA ARG A 131 -9.98 -0.99 12.73
C ARG A 131 -9.65 -2.43 12.40
N GLN A 132 -10.68 -3.27 12.41
CA GLN A 132 -10.62 -4.63 11.93
C GLN A 132 -11.36 -4.71 10.60
N THR A 133 -10.73 -5.29 9.58
CA THR A 133 -11.34 -5.49 8.27
C THR A 133 -11.37 -6.97 7.93
N PRO A 134 -12.42 -7.45 7.24
CA PRO A 134 -12.46 -8.84 6.81
C PRO A 134 -11.31 -9.10 5.83
N PRO A 135 -10.79 -10.35 5.80
CA PRO A 135 -9.79 -10.71 4.82
C PRO A 135 -10.37 -10.60 3.40
N LYS A 136 -9.51 -10.35 2.41
CA LYS A 136 -9.96 -10.09 1.03
C LYS A 136 -10.78 -11.25 0.45
N TYR A 137 -10.40 -12.49 0.76
CA TYR A 137 -11.03 -13.70 0.23
C TYR A 137 -12.40 -14.02 0.86
N ASP A 138 -12.74 -13.38 1.99
CA ASP A 138 -13.99 -13.60 2.75
C ASP A 138 -14.50 -12.25 3.28
N LYS A 139 -15.03 -11.45 2.34
CA LYS A 139 -15.50 -10.07 2.61
C LYS A 139 -16.76 -10.03 3.48
N GLU A 140 -17.55 -11.09 3.48
CA GLU A 140 -18.81 -11.20 4.22
C GLU A 140 -18.62 -11.68 5.65
N ARG A 141 -17.39 -12.06 6.03
CA ARG A 141 -17.05 -12.50 7.38
C ARG A 141 -17.55 -11.53 8.44
N VAL A 142 -18.43 -12.03 9.30
CA VAL A 142 -18.83 -11.31 10.52
C VAL A 142 -17.62 -11.23 11.45
N LEU A 143 -17.20 -10.00 11.76
CA LEU A 143 -16.06 -9.72 12.62
C LEU A 143 -16.49 -9.57 14.08
N ASP A 144 -15.74 -10.22 14.97
CA ASP A 144 -15.84 -10.00 16.41
C ASP A 144 -14.68 -9.08 16.86
N PRO A 145 -14.96 -7.84 17.30
CA PRO A 145 -13.96 -6.92 17.81
C PRO A 145 -13.10 -7.49 18.94
N LYS A 146 -13.61 -8.47 19.71
CA LYS A 146 -12.83 -9.13 20.78
C LYS A 146 -11.67 -9.97 20.24
N LYS A 147 -11.74 -10.37 18.97
CA LYS A 147 -10.71 -11.15 18.27
C LYS A 147 -9.76 -10.26 17.45
N TYR A 148 -9.75 -8.95 17.72
CA TYR A 148 -8.81 -8.06 17.08
C TYR A 148 -7.37 -8.48 17.40
N GLN A 149 -6.54 -8.57 16.36
CA GLN A 149 -5.12 -8.80 16.48
C GLN A 149 -4.41 -8.03 15.36
N PRO A 150 -3.44 -7.15 15.68
CA PRO A 150 -2.68 -6.45 14.65
C PRO A 150 -1.72 -7.40 13.96
N SER A 151 -1.48 -7.17 12.67
CA SER A 151 -0.40 -7.86 11.96
C SER A 151 0.97 -7.37 12.44
N LEU A 152 2.03 -8.17 12.24
CA LEU A 152 3.40 -7.74 12.50
C LEU A 152 3.76 -6.47 11.73
N GLN A 153 3.30 -6.35 10.47
CA GLN A 153 3.53 -5.18 9.64
C GLN A 153 2.84 -3.93 10.19
N THR A 154 1.68 -4.09 10.84
CA THR A 154 0.99 -3.00 11.54
C THR A 154 1.84 -2.51 12.70
N LEU A 155 2.37 -3.42 13.54
CA LEU A 155 3.25 -3.05 14.65
C LEU A 155 4.55 -2.41 14.17
N GLU A 156 5.18 -2.96 13.13
CA GLU A 156 6.36 -2.35 12.50
C GLU A 156 6.09 -0.92 12.01
N SER A 157 4.93 -0.70 11.39
CA SER A 157 4.52 0.63 10.91
C SER A 157 4.34 1.60 12.06
N THR A 158 3.73 1.16 13.17
CA THR A 158 3.60 1.96 14.39
C THR A 158 4.96 2.33 14.97
N PHE A 159 5.91 1.39 15.08
CA PHE A 159 7.28 1.70 15.52
C PHE A 159 7.96 2.72 14.59
N VAL A 160 7.78 2.62 13.27
CA VAL A 160 8.36 3.60 12.33
C VAL A 160 7.76 5.00 12.51
N ALA A 161 6.44 5.10 12.65
CA ALA A 161 5.77 6.38 12.87
C ALA A 161 6.21 7.03 14.18
N LEU A 162 6.20 6.27 15.29
CA LEU A 162 6.64 6.78 16.59
C LEU A 162 8.13 7.15 16.60
N SER A 163 8.99 6.32 16.00
CA SER A 163 10.42 6.64 15.95
C SER A 163 10.65 7.93 15.18
N SER A 164 9.92 8.16 14.08
CA SER A 164 10.01 9.40 13.33
C SER A 164 9.42 10.59 14.08
N PHE A 165 8.39 10.41 14.90
CA PHE A 165 7.82 11.47 15.74
C PHE A 165 8.79 11.89 16.83
N TYR A 166 9.32 10.95 17.62
CA TYR A 166 10.35 11.24 18.62
C TYR A 166 11.60 11.86 18.00
N ARG A 167 11.98 11.46 16.78
CA ARG A 167 13.11 12.11 16.10
C ARG A 167 12.81 13.57 15.79
N HIS A 168 11.61 13.89 15.32
CA HIS A 168 11.20 15.28 15.13
C HIS A 168 11.22 16.05 16.46
N LEU A 169 10.72 15.48 17.55
CA LEU A 169 10.80 16.13 18.87
C LEU A 169 12.23 16.36 19.36
N ILE A 170 13.18 15.48 19.00
CA ILE A 170 14.60 15.69 19.30
C ILE A 170 15.17 16.80 18.43
N ASP A 171 14.82 16.83 17.14
CA ASP A 171 15.27 17.86 16.20
C ASP A 171 14.76 19.26 16.61
N GLU A 172 13.60 19.34 17.28
CA GLU A 172 13.03 20.56 17.88
C GLU A 172 13.48 20.81 19.35
N GLU A 173 14.48 20.08 19.83
CA GLU A 173 15.05 20.21 21.20
C GLU A 173 14.06 19.95 22.36
N ILE A 174 12.92 19.30 22.08
CA ILE A 174 11.89 18.97 23.07
C ILE A 174 12.25 17.68 23.84
N CYS A 175 12.75 16.67 23.12
CA CYS A 175 13.09 15.36 23.70
C CYS A 175 14.60 15.15 23.68
N PHE A 176 15.16 14.58 24.75
CA PHE A 176 16.59 14.23 24.80
C PHE A 176 16.96 12.94 24.08
N GLY A 177 16.00 12.08 23.78
CA GLY A 177 16.28 10.77 23.19
C GLY A 177 15.06 10.05 22.65
N ASN A 178 15.32 9.01 21.86
CA ASN A 178 14.29 8.23 21.19
C ASN A 178 14.13 6.86 21.89
N PRO A 179 13.05 6.61 22.66
CA PRO A 179 12.86 5.32 23.33
C PRO A 179 12.45 4.19 22.36
N ILE A 180 12.05 4.53 21.13
CA ILE A 180 11.39 3.62 20.19
C ILE A 180 12.32 2.52 19.65
N PRO A 181 13.58 2.78 19.25
CA PRO A 181 14.48 1.72 18.78
C PRO A 181 14.75 0.65 19.85
N LEU A 182 14.93 1.07 21.11
CA LEU A 182 15.13 0.15 22.24
C LEU A 182 13.87 -0.68 22.50
N ALA A 183 12.70 -0.04 22.49
CA ALA A 183 11.43 -0.74 22.66
C ALA A 183 11.18 -1.74 21.53
N LYS A 184 11.47 -1.37 20.27
CA LYS A 184 11.33 -2.29 19.12
C LYS A 184 12.19 -3.52 19.26
N ARG A 185 13.44 -3.36 19.68
CA ARG A 185 14.40 -4.46 19.85
C ARG A 185 13.94 -5.44 20.94
N ASP A 186 13.42 -4.92 22.04
CA ASP A 186 13.02 -5.71 23.21
C ASP A 186 11.52 -6.13 23.15
N CYS A 187 10.82 -5.86 22.05
CA CYS A 187 9.40 -6.16 21.90
C CYS A 187 9.16 -7.65 21.64
N LYS A 188 8.45 -8.32 22.56
CA LYS A 188 8.11 -9.75 22.48
C LYS A 188 7.31 -10.15 21.22
N TYR A 189 6.54 -9.22 20.64
CA TYR A 189 5.76 -9.47 19.42
C TYR A 189 6.61 -9.39 18.14
N MET A 190 7.81 -8.80 18.22
CA MET A 190 8.72 -8.64 17.10
C MET A 190 9.56 -9.91 16.91
N ILE A 191 8.87 -11.02 16.66
CA ILE A 191 9.51 -12.32 16.42
C ILE A 191 10.30 -12.21 15.11
N LYS A 192 11.61 -12.41 15.19
CA LYS A 192 12.48 -12.52 14.02
C LYS A 192 12.22 -13.86 13.36
N ASP A 193 11.22 -13.90 12.50
CA ASP A 193 11.03 -15.05 11.63
C ASP A 193 12.14 -15.02 10.55
N SER A 194 13.12 -15.91 10.71
CA SER A 194 14.14 -16.15 9.69
C SER A 194 13.58 -16.93 8.50
N GLN A 195 12.34 -17.42 8.59
CA GLN A 195 11.66 -17.98 7.44
C GLN A 195 11.25 -16.86 6.48
N VAL A 196 11.74 -16.97 5.26
CA VAL A 196 11.38 -16.10 4.14
C VAL A 196 9.87 -16.11 3.98
N LYS A 197 9.26 -14.91 4.08
CA LYS A 197 7.86 -14.69 3.75
C LYS A 197 7.57 -15.23 2.36
N THR A 198 6.54 -16.05 2.21
CA THR A 198 6.02 -16.42 0.88
C THR A 198 5.57 -15.14 0.18
N ILE A 199 6.36 -14.67 -0.79
CA ILE A 199 5.95 -13.60 -1.68
C ILE A 199 4.77 -14.11 -2.50
N SER A 200 3.73 -13.30 -2.43
CA SER A 200 2.52 -13.33 -3.23
C SER A 200 2.79 -13.26 -4.74
N ARG A 201 2.74 -14.40 -5.43
CA ARG A 201 2.81 -14.51 -6.90
C ARG A 201 1.86 -15.59 -7.44
N LEU A 202 1.49 -15.47 -8.70
CA LEU A 202 0.77 -16.50 -9.45
C LEU A 202 1.75 -17.56 -9.96
N THR A 203 1.26 -18.78 -10.15
CA THR A 203 1.98 -19.80 -10.94
C THR A 203 1.92 -19.47 -12.44
N GLU A 204 2.71 -20.15 -13.25
CA GLU A 204 2.66 -20.01 -14.71
C GLU A 204 1.28 -20.38 -15.29
N GLN A 205 0.71 -21.50 -14.82
CA GLN A 205 -0.65 -21.90 -15.20
C GLN A 205 -1.71 -20.86 -14.81
N GLN A 206 -1.65 -20.33 -13.58
CA GLN A 206 -2.59 -19.30 -13.11
C GLN A 206 -2.43 -17.97 -13.87
N TRP A 207 -1.19 -17.60 -14.20
CA TRP A 207 -0.93 -16.44 -15.04
C TRP A 207 -1.50 -16.62 -16.45
N GLN A 208 -1.25 -17.76 -17.07
CA GLN A 208 -1.75 -18.04 -18.42
C GLN A 208 -3.28 -18.01 -18.43
N TYR A 209 -3.92 -18.66 -17.46
CA TYR A 209 -5.37 -18.65 -17.29
C TYR A 209 -5.94 -17.22 -17.11
N LEU A 210 -5.28 -16.40 -16.28
CA LEU A 210 -5.66 -14.99 -16.09
C LEU A 210 -5.56 -14.19 -17.41
N LEU A 211 -4.47 -14.40 -18.17
CA LEU A 211 -4.26 -13.70 -19.44
C LEU A 211 -5.27 -14.15 -20.49
N ASP A 212 -5.52 -15.45 -20.61
CA ASP A 212 -6.48 -16.01 -21.56
C ASP A 212 -7.90 -15.51 -21.25
N THR A 213 -8.28 -15.49 -19.97
CA THR A 213 -9.54 -14.89 -19.52
C THR A 213 -9.61 -13.42 -19.91
N ALA A 214 -8.55 -12.64 -19.70
CA ALA A 214 -8.52 -11.23 -20.07
C ALA A 214 -8.67 -11.00 -21.58
N VAL A 215 -8.07 -11.87 -22.40
CA VAL A 215 -8.20 -11.85 -23.86
C VAL A 215 -9.63 -12.14 -24.29
N GLU A 216 -10.21 -13.22 -23.77
CA GLU A 216 -11.60 -13.60 -24.06
C GLU A 216 -12.60 -12.51 -23.64
N MET A 217 -12.42 -11.91 -22.45
CA MET A 217 -13.25 -10.79 -22.00
C MET A 217 -13.17 -9.60 -22.97
N ALA A 218 -11.97 -9.28 -23.46
CA ALA A 218 -11.76 -8.14 -24.37
C ALA A 218 -12.23 -8.43 -25.80
N ASP A 219 -12.18 -9.69 -26.25
CA ASP A 219 -12.76 -10.13 -27.53
C ASP A 219 -14.30 -10.04 -27.51
N ASN A 220 -14.92 -10.32 -26.35
CA ASN A 220 -16.37 -10.29 -26.17
C ASN A 220 -16.93 -8.88 -25.89
N ASP A 221 -16.21 -8.05 -25.13
CA ASP A 221 -16.59 -6.67 -24.82
C ASP A 221 -15.40 -5.71 -25.08
N PRO A 222 -15.46 -4.87 -26.13
CA PRO A 222 -14.43 -3.88 -26.42
C PRO A 222 -14.12 -2.93 -25.25
N LEU A 223 -15.05 -2.70 -24.31
CA LEU A 223 -14.79 -1.83 -23.15
C LEU A 223 -13.75 -2.41 -22.18
N VAL A 224 -13.50 -3.73 -22.27
CA VAL A 224 -12.54 -4.47 -21.43
C VAL A 224 -11.12 -4.46 -22.02
N GLU A 225 -10.92 -3.93 -23.22
CA GLU A 225 -9.59 -3.86 -23.87
C GLU A 225 -8.55 -3.12 -23.00
N ARG A 226 -8.98 -2.10 -22.24
CA ARG A 226 -8.13 -1.42 -21.23
C ARG A 226 -7.67 -2.35 -20.11
N ASN A 227 -8.50 -3.30 -19.69
CA ASN A 227 -8.18 -4.23 -18.62
C ASN A 227 -7.09 -5.19 -19.08
N LEU A 228 -7.26 -5.79 -20.27
CA LEU A 228 -6.25 -6.64 -20.90
C LEU A 228 -4.92 -5.91 -21.03
N PHE A 229 -4.94 -4.69 -21.60
CA PHE A 229 -3.75 -3.87 -21.74
C PHE A 229 -3.05 -3.63 -20.40
N VAL A 230 -3.80 -3.26 -19.36
CA VAL A 230 -3.25 -3.03 -18.01
C VAL A 230 -2.63 -4.30 -17.42
N ILE A 231 -3.31 -5.46 -17.51
CA ILE A 231 -2.81 -6.74 -16.99
C ILE A 231 -1.49 -7.12 -17.68
N ALA A 232 -1.46 -7.08 -19.01
CA ALA A 232 -0.28 -7.40 -19.80
C ALA A 232 0.88 -6.43 -19.50
N THR A 233 0.59 -5.13 -19.42
CA THR A 233 1.58 -4.08 -19.12
C THR A 233 2.19 -4.25 -17.73
N MET A 234 1.36 -4.39 -16.70
CA MET A 234 1.83 -4.46 -15.31
C MET A 234 2.67 -5.70 -15.04
N LYS A 235 2.30 -6.85 -15.62
CA LYS A 235 3.10 -8.07 -15.51
C LYS A 235 4.41 -7.94 -16.25
N THR A 236 4.36 -7.54 -17.53
CA THR A 236 5.50 -7.67 -18.45
C THR A 236 6.56 -6.60 -18.21
N LEU A 237 6.14 -5.38 -17.90
CA LEU A 237 7.05 -4.25 -17.64
C LEU A 237 7.31 -4.07 -16.13
N PHE A 238 6.89 -5.03 -15.32
CA PHE A 238 7.04 -5.05 -13.86
C PHE A 238 6.57 -3.77 -13.15
N LEU A 239 5.60 -3.04 -13.71
CA LEU A 239 5.25 -1.72 -13.20
C LEU A 239 4.59 -1.78 -11.83
N ARG A 240 4.88 -0.78 -10.98
CA ARG A 240 4.02 -0.48 -9.83
C ARG A 240 2.74 0.18 -10.33
N LEU A 241 1.63 -0.01 -9.61
CA LEU A 241 0.35 0.64 -9.93
C LEU A 241 0.49 2.17 -10.11
N SER A 242 1.31 2.81 -9.28
CA SER A 242 1.57 4.27 -9.34
C SER A 242 2.40 4.71 -10.55
N GLU A 243 3.14 3.80 -11.18
CA GLU A 243 3.95 4.07 -12.37
C GLU A 243 3.07 4.06 -13.64
N LEU A 244 1.92 3.38 -13.58
CA LEU A 244 0.93 3.33 -14.66
C LEU A 244 -0.23 4.34 -14.49
N SER A 245 -0.43 4.88 -13.29
CA SER A 245 -1.52 5.82 -13.02
C SER A 245 -1.16 7.28 -13.27
N GLU A 246 -2.15 8.06 -13.72
CA GLU A 246 -2.09 9.53 -13.70
C GLU A 246 -2.02 10.04 -12.25
N ARG A 247 -1.09 10.98 -12.03
CA ARG A 247 -0.81 11.67 -10.76
C ARG A 247 -0.57 13.15 -11.03
N GLN A 248 -0.67 13.96 -9.99
CA GLN A 248 -0.42 15.40 -10.09
C GLN A 248 0.98 15.73 -10.62
N ASP A 249 1.98 14.90 -10.30
CA ASP A 249 3.38 15.08 -10.66
C ASP A 249 3.83 14.25 -11.89
N TRP A 250 2.96 13.38 -12.42
CA TRP A 250 3.32 12.49 -13.51
C TRP A 250 2.11 11.91 -14.23
N THR A 251 2.13 12.02 -15.56
CA THR A 251 1.16 11.38 -16.45
C THR A 251 1.90 10.41 -17.37
N PRO A 252 1.65 9.10 -17.29
CA PRO A 252 2.21 8.16 -18.25
C PRO A 252 1.65 8.41 -19.66
N LEU A 253 2.54 8.54 -20.64
CA LEU A 253 2.22 8.85 -22.04
C LEU A 253 2.66 7.73 -22.98
N MET A 254 2.07 7.67 -24.18
CA MET A 254 2.49 6.74 -25.22
C MET A 254 3.91 7.00 -25.71
N SER A 255 4.36 8.26 -25.74
CA SER A 255 5.76 8.62 -26.06
C SER A 255 6.80 8.17 -25.02
N HIS A 256 6.37 7.58 -23.90
CA HIS A 256 7.29 6.90 -22.99
C HIS A 256 7.73 5.53 -23.51
N PHE A 257 7.05 4.98 -24.52
CA PHE A 257 7.64 3.92 -25.34
C PHE A 257 8.55 4.54 -26.39
N TRP A 258 9.76 4.02 -26.49
CA TRP A 258 10.76 4.50 -27.43
C TRP A 258 11.67 3.36 -27.89
N THR A 259 12.37 3.57 -29.00
CA THR A 259 13.35 2.63 -29.54
C THR A 259 14.74 3.26 -29.53
N ASP A 260 15.76 2.47 -29.23
CA ASP A 260 17.15 2.87 -29.39
C ASP A 260 17.64 2.70 -30.85
N GLU A 261 18.94 2.94 -31.07
CA GLU A 261 19.59 2.83 -32.39
C GLU A 261 19.61 1.38 -32.92
N ASP A 262 19.54 0.39 -32.02
CA ASP A 262 19.52 -1.04 -32.33
C ASP A 262 18.09 -1.59 -32.51
N ASN A 263 17.07 -0.72 -32.49
CA ASN A 263 15.65 -1.05 -32.53
C ASN A 263 15.14 -1.87 -31.33
N ASN A 264 15.84 -1.84 -30.19
CA ASN A 264 15.28 -2.39 -28.95
C ASN A 264 14.22 -1.46 -28.40
N TRP A 265 13.14 -2.03 -27.89
CA TRP A 265 12.04 -1.27 -27.29
C TRP A 265 12.26 -1.05 -25.80
N TRP A 266 11.97 0.17 -25.38
CA TRP A 266 12.12 0.65 -24.01
C TRP A 266 10.86 1.35 -23.56
N PHE A 267 10.58 1.29 -22.25
CA PHE A 267 9.52 2.02 -21.60
C PHE A 267 10.05 2.86 -20.43
N LYS A 268 9.78 4.16 -20.48
CA LYS A 268 10.21 5.12 -19.47
C LYS A 268 9.22 5.17 -18.30
N ALA A 269 9.66 4.73 -17.11
CA ALA A 269 8.85 4.68 -15.90
C ALA A 269 9.32 5.67 -14.83
N TYR A 270 8.39 6.43 -14.26
CA TYR A 270 8.64 7.37 -13.16
C TYR A 270 8.22 6.79 -11.81
N GLY A 271 9.22 6.39 -11.02
CA GLY A 271 9.06 5.69 -9.76
C GLY A 271 9.21 6.56 -8.51
N LYS A 272 9.34 5.89 -7.36
CA LYS A 272 9.49 6.53 -6.05
C LYS A 272 10.78 7.36 -5.98
N GLY A 273 10.71 8.51 -5.29
CA GLY A 273 11.87 9.39 -5.09
C GLY A 273 12.19 10.26 -6.30
N LYS A 274 11.20 10.50 -7.16
CA LYS A 274 11.33 11.29 -8.41
C LYS A 274 12.35 10.71 -9.39
N LYS A 275 12.52 9.39 -9.40
CA LYS A 275 13.50 8.70 -10.26
C LYS A 275 12.82 8.15 -11.51
N ILE A 276 13.40 8.47 -12.67
CA ILE A 276 13.07 7.86 -13.95
C ILE A 276 14.00 6.68 -14.19
N ARG A 277 13.46 5.61 -14.77
CA ARG A 277 14.24 4.49 -15.31
C ARG A 277 13.62 4.03 -16.63
N ASP A 278 14.45 3.47 -17.49
CA ASP A 278 13.98 2.74 -18.66
C ASP A 278 13.84 1.25 -18.32
N ILE A 279 12.82 0.63 -18.91
CA ILE A 279 12.48 -0.78 -18.71
C ILE A 279 12.48 -1.44 -20.09
N THR A 280 13.15 -2.57 -20.21
CA THR A 280 13.15 -3.34 -21.45
C THR A 280 11.73 -3.81 -21.82
N VAL A 281 11.36 -3.69 -23.09
CA VAL A 281 10.04 -4.09 -23.61
C VAL A 281 10.23 -5.28 -24.56
N PRO A 282 9.80 -6.50 -24.16
CA PRO A 282 9.93 -7.68 -25.01
C PRO A 282 9.11 -7.55 -26.31
N PRO A 283 9.61 -8.03 -27.47
CA PRO A 283 8.86 -7.96 -28.74
C PRO A 283 7.45 -8.59 -28.67
N GLY A 284 7.27 -9.68 -27.92
CA GLY A 284 5.97 -10.32 -27.73
C GLY A 284 4.94 -9.45 -27.00
N TYR A 285 5.37 -8.44 -26.24
CA TYR A 285 4.48 -7.46 -25.62
C TYR A 285 3.85 -6.51 -26.64
N LEU A 286 4.53 -6.25 -27.77
CA LEU A 286 4.07 -5.28 -28.77
C LEU A 286 2.73 -5.67 -29.38
N THR A 287 2.36 -6.95 -29.39
CA THR A 287 1.02 -7.40 -29.83
C THR A 287 -0.08 -6.79 -28.98
N PHE A 288 0.08 -6.75 -27.65
CA PHE A 288 -0.89 -6.13 -26.74
C PHE A 288 -0.90 -4.60 -26.86
N LEU A 289 0.27 -3.99 -27.09
CA LEU A 289 0.36 -2.55 -27.32
C LEU A 289 -0.36 -2.13 -28.60
N LYS A 290 -0.13 -2.85 -29.71
CA LYS A 290 -0.78 -2.59 -31.00
C LYS A 290 -2.29 -2.75 -30.90
N ARG A 291 -2.75 -3.88 -30.36
CA ARG A 291 -4.17 -4.18 -30.15
C ARG A 291 -4.89 -3.07 -29.37
N TYR A 292 -4.30 -2.64 -28.25
CA TYR A 292 -4.86 -1.56 -27.44
C TYR A 292 -4.91 -0.22 -28.17
N ARG A 293 -3.86 0.12 -28.93
CA ARG A 293 -3.77 1.38 -29.67
C ARG A 293 -4.75 1.41 -30.84
N GLU A 294 -4.88 0.33 -31.59
CA GLU A 294 -5.83 0.19 -32.70
C GLU A 294 -7.28 0.30 -32.19
N TRP A 295 -7.60 -0.32 -31.05
CA TRP A 295 -8.90 -0.14 -30.40
C TRP A 295 -9.19 1.33 -30.03
N ARG A 296 -8.15 2.11 -29.69
CA ARG A 296 -8.26 3.57 -29.47
C ARG A 296 -8.30 4.39 -30.75
N GLY A 297 -8.26 3.75 -31.93
CA GLY A 297 -8.15 4.44 -33.22
C GLY A 297 -6.81 5.15 -33.43
N LEU A 298 -5.75 4.70 -32.75
CA LEU A 298 -4.39 5.23 -32.88
C LEU A 298 -3.56 4.35 -33.83
N SER A 299 -2.41 4.88 -34.28
CA SER A 299 -1.42 4.09 -35.02
C SER A 299 -0.95 2.88 -34.20
N PRO A 300 -0.63 1.72 -34.80
CA PRO A 300 -0.29 0.51 -34.05
C PRO A 300 0.92 0.69 -33.12
N LEU A 301 1.89 1.51 -33.52
CA LEU A 301 3.07 1.85 -32.71
C LEU A 301 3.05 3.34 -32.33
N PRO A 302 3.56 3.70 -31.14
CA PRO A 302 3.63 5.07 -30.66
C PRO A 302 4.62 5.91 -31.46
N SER A 303 4.29 7.18 -31.66
CA SER A 303 5.17 8.14 -32.31
C SER A 303 6.02 8.91 -31.29
N LYS A 304 7.22 9.33 -31.70
CA LYS A 304 8.07 10.19 -30.88
C LYS A 304 7.33 11.49 -30.56
N GLY A 305 7.24 11.85 -29.27
CA GLY A 305 6.56 13.06 -28.81
C GLY A 305 5.03 12.98 -28.73
N GLU A 306 4.42 11.81 -28.98
CA GLU A 306 2.98 11.59 -28.78
C GLU A 306 2.54 11.90 -27.34
N GLN A 307 1.56 12.81 -27.19
CA GLN A 307 1.05 13.28 -25.90
C GLN A 307 -0.21 12.54 -25.43
N THR A 308 -0.57 11.44 -26.10
CA THR A 308 -1.71 10.63 -25.68
C THR A 308 -1.37 9.92 -24.38
N VAL A 309 -2.31 9.93 -23.43
CA VAL A 309 -2.14 9.22 -22.16
C VAL A 309 -2.06 7.71 -22.40
N LEU A 310 -1.28 7.02 -21.58
CA LEU A 310 -1.02 5.59 -21.72
C LEU A 310 -2.27 4.75 -21.47
N VAL A 311 -3.05 5.05 -20.43
CA VAL A 311 -4.33 4.38 -20.14
C VAL A 311 -5.42 5.43 -19.97
N GLU A 312 -6.26 5.57 -20.99
CA GLU A 312 -7.26 6.65 -21.07
C GLU A 312 -8.57 6.32 -20.31
N LYS A 313 -9.26 7.36 -19.82
CA LYS A 313 -10.64 7.25 -19.33
C LYS A 313 -11.62 7.07 -20.50
N ILE A 314 -12.54 6.11 -20.42
CA ILE A 314 -13.66 6.01 -21.38
C ILE A 314 -14.51 7.29 -21.39
N ARG A 315 -14.72 7.90 -20.21
CA ARG A 315 -15.49 9.14 -20.07
C ARG A 315 -14.63 10.21 -19.40
N GLY A 316 -14.63 11.40 -19.98
CA GLY A 316 -13.85 12.55 -19.51
C GLY A 316 -12.46 12.62 -20.14
N ARG A 317 -11.55 13.40 -19.53
CA ARG A 317 -10.20 13.65 -20.03
C ARG A 317 -9.14 13.07 -19.10
N GLY A 318 -7.98 12.74 -19.66
CA GLY A 318 -6.80 12.30 -18.92
C GLY A 318 -6.73 10.80 -18.67
N GLY A 319 -5.70 10.40 -17.92
CA GLY A 319 -5.36 9.02 -17.64
C GLY A 319 -6.08 8.43 -16.41
N LEU A 320 -5.97 7.12 -16.21
CA LEU A 320 -6.59 6.48 -15.05
C LEU A 320 -5.80 6.74 -13.75
N THR A 321 -6.53 7.04 -12.68
CA THR A 321 -5.97 7.09 -11.32
C THR A 321 -5.61 5.69 -10.82
N SER A 322 -4.74 5.59 -9.81
CA SER A 322 -4.38 4.29 -9.19
C SER A 322 -5.61 3.47 -8.76
N ARG A 323 -6.65 4.14 -8.23
CA ARG A 323 -7.90 3.47 -7.81
C ARG A 323 -8.68 2.90 -9.00
N GLN A 324 -8.70 3.61 -10.13
CA GLN A 324 -9.38 3.14 -11.34
C GLN A 324 -8.64 1.95 -11.95
N ILE A 325 -7.31 2.04 -12.09
CA ILE A 325 -6.49 0.92 -12.60
C ILE A 325 -6.66 -0.32 -11.71
N SER A 326 -6.64 -0.14 -10.39
CA SER A 326 -6.84 -1.27 -9.47
C SER A 326 -8.21 -1.94 -9.63
N ARG A 327 -9.26 -1.21 -10.03
CA ARG A 327 -10.57 -1.80 -10.33
C ARG A 327 -10.56 -2.59 -11.63
N LEU A 328 -9.86 -2.11 -12.66
CA LEU A 328 -9.72 -2.85 -13.91
C LEU A 328 -9.01 -4.19 -13.69
N VAL A 329 -7.91 -4.15 -12.93
CA VAL A 329 -7.16 -5.37 -12.57
C VAL A 329 -8.01 -6.31 -11.72
N GLN A 330 -8.75 -5.78 -10.74
CA GLN A 330 -9.60 -6.61 -9.90
C GLN A 330 -10.72 -7.29 -10.68
N HIS A 331 -11.33 -6.60 -11.66
CA HIS A 331 -12.37 -7.16 -12.51
C HIS A 331 -11.90 -8.44 -13.24
N VAL A 332 -10.68 -8.42 -13.79
CA VAL A 332 -10.10 -9.60 -14.47
C VAL A 332 -9.77 -10.70 -13.48
N PHE A 333 -9.27 -10.37 -12.28
CA PHE A 333 -9.01 -11.37 -11.24
C PHE A 333 -10.28 -12.05 -10.75
N ASP A 334 -11.36 -11.29 -10.58
CA ASP A 334 -12.66 -11.82 -10.13
C ASP A 334 -13.23 -12.77 -11.21
N GLU A 335 -13.22 -12.35 -12.49
CA GLU A 335 -13.69 -13.20 -13.59
C GLU A 335 -12.85 -14.49 -13.73
N ALA A 336 -11.52 -14.36 -13.72
CA ALA A 336 -10.62 -15.51 -13.81
C ALA A 336 -10.77 -16.44 -12.59
N PHE A 337 -11.04 -15.90 -11.41
CA PHE A 337 -11.33 -16.70 -10.23
C PHE A 337 -12.61 -17.51 -10.41
N ASP A 338 -13.71 -16.86 -10.81
CA ASP A 338 -15.01 -17.51 -10.95
C ASP A 338 -14.97 -18.60 -12.03
N LYS A 339 -14.34 -18.31 -13.17
CA LYS A 339 -14.15 -19.27 -14.26
C LYS A 339 -13.27 -20.45 -13.81
N MET A 340 -12.10 -20.19 -13.24
CA MET A 340 -11.17 -21.24 -12.80
C MET A 340 -11.75 -22.10 -11.69
N LYS A 341 -12.52 -21.49 -10.77
CA LYS A 341 -13.22 -22.18 -9.69
C LYS A 341 -14.26 -23.16 -10.25
N SER A 342 -14.98 -22.77 -11.30
CA SER A 342 -15.98 -23.62 -11.94
C SER A 342 -15.37 -24.82 -12.67
N GLU A 343 -14.21 -24.63 -13.30
CA GLU A 343 -13.56 -25.64 -14.15
C GLU A 343 -12.59 -26.57 -13.39
N HIS A 344 -11.89 -26.03 -12.39
CA HIS A 344 -10.77 -26.70 -11.71
C HIS A 344 -10.90 -26.74 -10.18
N GLY A 345 -11.99 -26.21 -9.64
CA GLY A 345 -12.27 -26.18 -8.21
C GLY A 345 -11.63 -25.00 -7.46
N VAL A 346 -12.10 -24.80 -6.22
CA VAL A 346 -11.75 -23.63 -5.39
C VAL A 346 -10.26 -23.57 -5.07
N GLU A 347 -9.63 -24.72 -4.78
CA GLU A 347 -8.22 -24.76 -4.37
C GLU A 347 -7.28 -24.24 -5.47
N ALA A 348 -7.56 -24.56 -6.74
CA ALA A 348 -6.78 -24.11 -7.89
C ALA A 348 -6.93 -22.59 -8.11
N ALA A 349 -8.13 -22.05 -7.87
CA ALA A 349 -8.49 -20.66 -8.09
C ALA A 349 -8.14 -19.73 -6.92
N GLN A 350 -7.95 -20.25 -5.70
CA GLN A 350 -7.83 -19.47 -4.46
C GLN A 350 -6.84 -18.30 -4.52
N LYS A 351 -5.69 -18.48 -5.19
CA LYS A 351 -4.69 -17.40 -5.34
C LYS A 351 -5.19 -16.22 -6.16
N LEU A 352 -6.08 -16.43 -7.12
CA LEU A 352 -6.68 -15.35 -7.93
C LEU A 352 -7.60 -14.47 -7.08
N ASN A 353 -8.36 -15.06 -6.16
CA ASN A 353 -9.20 -14.34 -5.20
C ASN A 353 -8.36 -13.47 -4.24
N GLU A 354 -7.21 -13.99 -3.81
CA GLU A 354 -6.28 -13.28 -2.92
C GLU A 354 -5.42 -12.23 -3.65
N ALA A 355 -5.23 -12.38 -4.96
CA ALA A 355 -4.27 -11.62 -5.74
C ALA A 355 -4.58 -10.12 -5.75
N THR A 356 -3.58 -9.29 -5.48
CA THR A 356 -3.66 -7.83 -5.62
C THR A 356 -2.91 -7.38 -6.87
N THR A 357 -3.05 -6.11 -7.25
CA THR A 357 -2.28 -5.52 -8.36
C THR A 357 -0.76 -5.75 -8.25
N HIS A 358 -0.24 -5.89 -7.02
CA HIS A 358 1.18 -6.16 -6.78
C HIS A 358 1.61 -7.59 -7.15
N TYR A 359 0.68 -8.55 -7.19
CA TYR A 359 0.97 -9.93 -7.62
C TYR A 359 1.49 -9.96 -9.05
N LEU A 360 0.97 -9.11 -9.95
CA LEU A 360 1.40 -9.09 -11.36
C LEU A 360 2.88 -8.77 -11.49
N ARG A 361 3.34 -7.72 -10.78
CA ARG A 361 4.76 -7.33 -10.74
C ARG A 361 5.63 -8.45 -10.19
N HIS A 362 5.24 -9.07 -9.08
CA HIS A 362 6.01 -10.18 -8.49
C HIS A 362 6.02 -11.42 -9.40
N THR A 363 4.88 -11.73 -10.02
CA THR A 363 4.74 -12.83 -10.98
C THR A 363 5.69 -12.62 -12.14
N GLY A 364 5.66 -11.46 -12.80
CA GLY A 364 6.59 -11.12 -13.87
C GLY A 364 8.05 -11.24 -13.46
N ALA A 365 8.45 -10.59 -12.37
CA ALA A 365 9.83 -10.62 -11.90
C ALA A 365 10.31 -12.04 -11.59
N SER A 366 9.49 -12.84 -10.88
CA SER A 366 9.85 -14.20 -10.52
C SER A 366 9.98 -15.14 -11.73
N MET A 367 9.16 -14.95 -12.77
CA MET A 367 9.23 -15.73 -14.00
C MET A 367 10.50 -15.44 -14.79
N GLU A 368 10.95 -14.18 -14.82
CA GLU A 368 12.22 -13.83 -15.48
C GLU A 368 13.43 -14.42 -14.75
N ILE A 369 13.38 -14.52 -13.42
CA ILE A 369 14.40 -15.25 -12.65
C ILE A 369 14.36 -16.75 -12.98
N GLU A 370 13.16 -17.33 -13.11
CA GLU A 370 13.00 -18.74 -13.52
C GLU A 370 13.49 -19.00 -14.96
N ARG A 371 13.56 -17.96 -15.80
CA ARG A 371 14.13 -17.97 -17.16
C ARG A 371 15.61 -17.59 -17.21
N ASP A 372 16.27 -17.59 -16.05
CA ASP A 372 17.69 -17.28 -15.88
C ASP A 372 18.10 -15.89 -16.41
N ARG A 373 17.18 -14.91 -16.38
CA ARG A 373 17.51 -13.51 -16.67
C ARG A 373 18.49 -12.98 -15.61
N PRO A 374 19.57 -12.26 -16.01
CA PRO A 374 20.52 -11.70 -15.05
C PRO A 374 19.84 -10.82 -13.99
N LEU A 375 20.14 -11.08 -12.72
CA LEU A 375 19.51 -10.38 -11.58
C LEU A 375 19.78 -8.88 -11.59
N LYS A 376 20.94 -8.46 -12.09
CA LYS A 376 21.30 -7.04 -12.20
C LYS A 376 20.33 -6.32 -13.13
N ASP A 377 20.16 -6.83 -14.35
CA ASP A 377 19.28 -6.25 -15.36
C ASP A 377 17.82 -6.22 -14.88
N LEU A 378 17.36 -7.31 -14.27
CA LEU A 378 16.02 -7.37 -13.68
C LEU A 378 15.85 -6.37 -12.52
N SER A 379 16.88 -6.19 -11.69
CA SER A 379 16.86 -5.22 -10.59
C SER A 379 16.78 -3.78 -11.10
N GLU A 380 17.46 -3.48 -12.20
CA GLU A 380 17.43 -2.18 -12.88
C GLU A 380 16.02 -1.92 -13.46
N ASP A 381 15.44 -2.87 -14.19
CA ASP A 381 14.06 -2.79 -14.71
C ASP A 381 13.00 -2.63 -13.60
N LEU A 382 13.22 -3.29 -12.45
CA LEU A 382 12.36 -3.15 -11.28
C LEU A 382 12.55 -1.78 -10.58
N GLY A 383 13.67 -1.10 -10.79
CA GLY A 383 14.02 0.14 -10.10
C GLY A 383 14.18 -0.07 -8.60
N HIS A 384 14.84 -1.16 -8.19
CA HIS A 384 15.18 -1.40 -6.79
C HIS A 384 16.45 -0.63 -6.43
N SER A 385 16.35 0.23 -5.41
CA SER A 385 17.51 1.01 -4.91
C SER A 385 18.49 0.19 -4.07
N SER A 386 18.14 -1.07 -3.75
CA SER A 386 18.97 -2.00 -3.00
C SER A 386 18.77 -3.40 -3.55
N SER A 387 19.87 -4.11 -3.78
CA SER A 387 19.90 -5.51 -4.20
C SER A 387 19.09 -6.42 -3.27
N ALA A 388 19.05 -6.12 -1.97
CA ALA A 388 18.30 -6.86 -0.96
C ALA A 388 16.79 -6.97 -1.26
N THR A 389 16.21 -6.04 -2.02
CA THR A 389 14.78 -6.12 -2.41
C THR A 389 14.57 -7.12 -3.54
N THR A 390 15.50 -7.18 -4.50
CA THR A 390 15.50 -8.19 -5.58
C THR A 390 15.80 -9.57 -5.02
N ASP A 391 16.65 -9.64 -4.01
CA ASP A 391 17.03 -10.86 -3.29
C ASP A 391 15.81 -11.58 -2.70
N THR A 392 14.81 -10.86 -2.18
CA THR A 392 13.59 -11.51 -1.67
C THR A 392 12.84 -12.30 -2.74
N VAL A 393 12.76 -11.78 -3.97
CA VAL A 393 12.11 -12.46 -5.11
C VAL A 393 12.96 -13.67 -5.55
N TYR A 394 14.28 -13.49 -5.59
CA TYR A 394 15.24 -14.54 -5.95
C TYR A 394 15.23 -15.74 -4.98
N VAL A 395 15.17 -15.47 -3.67
CA VAL A 395 15.15 -16.48 -2.61
C VAL A 395 13.97 -17.45 -2.75
N GLN A 396 12.87 -17.08 -3.41
CA GLN A 396 11.76 -18.01 -3.69
C GLN A 396 12.12 -19.08 -4.71
N VAL A 397 12.83 -18.71 -5.78
CA VAL A 397 13.24 -19.65 -6.82
C VAL A 397 14.24 -20.64 -6.23
N GLU A 398 15.20 -20.16 -5.43
CA GLU A 398 16.10 -21.03 -4.67
C GLU A 398 15.36 -21.93 -3.69
N ARG A 399 14.29 -21.45 -3.03
CA ARG A 399 13.44 -22.29 -2.17
C ARG A 399 12.70 -23.37 -2.93
N LYS A 400 12.16 -23.08 -4.10
CA LYS A 400 11.52 -24.09 -4.95
C LYS A 400 12.55 -25.15 -5.36
N ARG A 401 13.76 -24.72 -5.77
CA ARG A 401 14.89 -25.61 -6.06
C ARG A 401 15.27 -26.45 -4.83
N ARG A 402 15.40 -25.84 -3.65
CA ARG A 402 15.72 -26.49 -2.37
C ARG A 402 14.64 -27.47 -1.91
N ALA A 403 13.37 -27.11 -2.07
CA ALA A 403 12.25 -27.97 -1.74
C ALA A 403 12.21 -29.17 -2.68
N SER A 404 12.37 -28.96 -4.00
CA SER A 404 12.49 -30.05 -4.97
C SER A 404 13.67 -30.96 -4.67
N SER A 405 14.86 -30.42 -4.40
CA SER A 405 16.04 -31.23 -4.04
C SER A 405 15.88 -31.95 -2.70
N GLY A 406 14.99 -31.47 -1.84
CA GLY A 406 14.65 -32.09 -0.57
C GLY A 406 13.61 -33.22 -0.66
N LYS A 407 12.82 -33.29 -1.75
CA LYS A 407 11.74 -34.28 -1.91
C LYS A 407 12.26 -35.72 -1.93
N ASP A 408 13.44 -35.92 -2.49
CA ASP A 408 14.02 -37.25 -2.69
C ASP A 408 14.94 -37.68 -1.52
N ARG A 409 14.91 -36.94 -0.39
CA ARG A 409 15.70 -37.29 0.80
C ARG A 409 15.13 -38.56 1.43
N LYS A 410 15.94 -39.62 1.46
CA LYS A 410 15.62 -40.86 2.19
C LYS A 410 15.61 -40.60 3.70
N VAL A 411 14.69 -41.24 4.41
CA VAL A 411 14.47 -41.14 5.87
C VAL A 411 15.08 -42.34 6.62
N GLU A 412 15.76 -43.23 5.90
CA GLU A 412 16.40 -44.43 6.46
C GLU A 412 17.60 -44.13 7.35
#